data_AF-X0YP32-F1
#
_entry.id   AF-X0YP32-F1
#
_cell.length_a   1.000
_cell.length_b   1.000
_cell.length_c   1.000
_cell.angle_alpha   90.00
_cell.angle_beta   90.00
_cell.angle_gamma   90.00
#
_symmetry.space_group_name_H-M   'P 1'
#
loop_
_entity.id
_entity.type
_entity.pdbx_description
1 polymer ?
#
loop_
_entity_poly.entity_id
_entity_poly.type
_entity_poly.pdbx_seq_one_letter_code
_entity_poly.pdbx_strand_id
1 'polypeptide(L)'
;MRIDKKEELNNQIIEKAKEFGACAAGIADVEALKQSPSHLIYYKIGDYKRLLSGEGPIDPGGVVWPEDAKSAIVVAVEHPEDKPELDWWQDGLNGGTPGNQVLITIISRLTDWLRNEKGYETKGLPYHIEKGGIFLKDAAVMAGMGCI
;
A
#
# COMPACT_ATOMS: atom_id res chain seq x y z
N MET A 1 -20.50 -22.29 13.39
CA MET A 1 -19.89 -21.77 12.15
C MET A 1 -18.38 -21.89 12.32
N ARG A 2 -17.68 -22.68 11.50
CA ARG A 2 -16.22 -22.80 11.56
C ARG A 2 -15.65 -21.61 10.79
N ILE A 3 -15.04 -20.67 11.48
CA ILE A 3 -14.26 -19.60 10.83
C ILE A 3 -13.01 -20.25 10.23
N ASP A 4 -12.72 -19.95 8.96
CA ASP A 4 -11.51 -20.42 8.28
C ASP A 4 -10.28 -19.81 8.98
N LYS A 5 -9.21 -20.58 9.17
CA LYS A 5 -7.95 -20.09 9.75
C LYS A 5 -7.39 -18.87 8.99
N LYS A 6 -7.63 -18.79 7.66
CA LYS A 6 -7.26 -17.65 6.84
C LYS A 6 -8.06 -16.40 7.21
N GLU A 7 -9.36 -16.54 7.39
CA GLU A 7 -10.25 -15.45 7.76
C GLU A 7 -9.93 -14.92 9.16
N GLU A 8 -9.64 -15.83 10.09
CA GLU A 8 -9.18 -15.47 11.44
C GLU A 8 -7.88 -14.67 11.42
N LEU A 9 -6.87 -15.11 10.64
CA LEU A 9 -5.62 -14.36 10.51
C LEU A 9 -5.84 -12.98 9.88
N ASN A 10 -6.67 -12.89 8.83
CA ASN A 10 -6.98 -11.62 8.18
C ASN A 10 -7.59 -10.62 9.18
N ASN A 11 -8.56 -11.07 9.98
CA ASN A 11 -9.19 -10.24 11.00
C ASN A 11 -8.17 -9.77 12.04
N GLN A 12 -7.27 -10.67 12.50
CA GLN A 12 -6.21 -10.29 13.43
C GLN A 12 -5.28 -9.23 12.85
N ILE A 13 -4.90 -9.33 11.58
CA ILE A 13 -4.05 -8.33 10.91
C ILE A 13 -4.75 -6.96 10.85
N ILE A 14 -6.03 -6.95 10.46
CA ILE A 14 -6.82 -5.71 10.33
C ILE A 14 -6.98 -5.04 11.69
N GLU A 15 -7.38 -5.80 12.72
CA GLU A 15 -7.53 -5.25 14.07
C GLU A 15 -6.20 -4.78 14.63
N LYS A 16 -5.09 -5.50 14.38
CA LYS A 16 -3.76 -5.04 14.79
C LYS A 16 -3.35 -3.74 14.12
N ALA A 17 -3.64 -3.57 12.83
CA ALA A 17 -3.37 -2.32 12.12
C ALA A 17 -4.13 -1.14 12.75
N LYS A 18 -5.40 -1.35 13.11
CA LYS A 18 -6.22 -0.35 13.82
C LYS A 18 -5.67 -0.04 15.22
N GLU A 19 -5.28 -1.05 15.99
CA GLU A 19 -4.61 -0.87 17.28
C GLU A 19 -3.33 -0.02 17.16
N PHE A 20 -2.64 -0.09 16.02
CA PHE A 20 -1.44 0.70 15.75
C PHE A 20 -1.72 2.13 15.24
N GLY A 21 -2.98 2.47 14.97
CA GLY A 21 -3.40 3.83 14.61
C GLY A 21 -4.00 3.97 13.21
N ALA A 22 -4.24 2.88 12.49
CA ALA A 22 -4.96 2.93 11.21
C ALA A 22 -6.44 3.26 11.42
N CYS A 23 -7.01 4.12 10.58
CA CYS A 23 -8.47 4.32 10.57
C CYS A 23 -9.17 3.18 9.81
N ALA A 24 -8.50 2.61 8.81
CA ALA A 24 -8.95 1.44 8.06
C ALA A 24 -7.75 0.60 7.61
N ALA A 25 -7.98 -0.69 7.45
CA ALA A 25 -7.03 -1.62 6.86
C ALA A 25 -7.77 -2.73 6.12
N GLY A 26 -7.15 -3.26 5.09
CA GLY A 26 -7.70 -4.34 4.28
C GLY A 26 -6.61 -5.19 3.65
N ILE A 27 -7.01 -6.31 3.07
CA ILE A 27 -6.10 -7.28 2.45
C ILE A 27 -6.60 -7.59 1.05
N ALA A 28 -5.74 -7.39 0.06
CA ALA A 28 -6.01 -7.71 -1.33
C ALA A 28 -5.20 -8.92 -1.77
N ASP A 29 -5.79 -9.75 -2.64
CA ASP A 29 -5.11 -10.86 -3.29
C ASP A 29 -4.16 -10.35 -4.38
N VAL A 30 -2.90 -10.79 -4.36
CA VAL A 30 -1.87 -10.30 -5.29
C VAL A 30 -2.14 -10.74 -6.73
N GLU A 31 -2.66 -11.95 -6.95
CA GLU A 31 -2.97 -12.42 -8.30
C GLU A 31 -4.13 -11.63 -8.91
N ALA A 32 -5.15 -11.33 -8.12
CA ALA A 32 -6.22 -10.44 -8.53
C ALA A 32 -5.70 -9.01 -8.80
N LEU A 33 -4.80 -8.50 -7.95
CA LEU A 33 -4.20 -7.17 -8.14
C LEU A 33 -3.40 -7.04 -9.43
N LYS A 34 -2.64 -8.07 -9.82
CA LYS A 34 -1.94 -8.12 -11.11
C LYS A 34 -2.87 -7.94 -12.31
N GLN A 35 -4.15 -8.26 -12.15
CA GLN A 35 -5.20 -8.12 -13.16
C GLN A 35 -6.07 -6.87 -12.99
N SER A 36 -5.73 -5.97 -12.05
CA SER A 36 -6.49 -4.73 -11.85
C SER A 36 -6.35 -3.77 -13.04
N PRO A 37 -7.35 -2.87 -13.25
CA PRO A 37 -7.39 -2.01 -14.43
C PRO A 37 -6.11 -1.22 -14.68
N SER A 38 -5.54 -0.61 -13.63
CA SER A 38 -4.31 0.19 -13.75
C SER A 38 -3.11 -0.68 -14.15
N HIS A 39 -2.99 -1.89 -13.58
CA HIS A 39 -1.92 -2.82 -13.94
C HIS A 39 -2.03 -3.33 -15.38
N LEU A 40 -3.25 -3.55 -15.89
CA LEU A 40 -3.48 -4.00 -17.26
C LEU A 40 -3.25 -2.91 -18.31
N ILE A 41 -3.59 -1.65 -17.96
CA ILE A 41 -3.50 -0.54 -18.90
C ILE A 41 -2.14 0.16 -18.89
N TYR A 42 -1.40 0.11 -17.79
CA TYR A 42 -0.11 0.80 -17.64
C TYR A 42 0.87 0.47 -18.77
N TYR A 43 1.00 -0.81 -19.13
CA TYR A 43 1.87 -1.25 -20.22
C TYR A 43 1.32 -0.95 -21.62
N LYS A 44 0.05 -0.54 -21.74
CA LYS A 44 -0.62 -0.20 -22.99
C LYS A 44 -0.67 1.32 -23.27
N ILE A 45 -0.44 2.16 -22.26
CA ILE A 45 -0.57 3.62 -22.35
C ILE A 45 0.58 4.29 -23.14
N GLY A 46 1.67 3.59 -23.41
CA GLY A 46 2.78 4.11 -24.23
C GLY A 46 3.40 5.40 -23.65
N ASP A 47 3.96 6.25 -24.54
CA ASP A 47 4.72 7.48 -24.24
C ASP A 47 3.95 8.61 -23.51
N TYR A 48 2.73 8.38 -23.03
CA TYR A 48 1.98 9.35 -22.21
C TYR A 48 2.57 9.58 -20.80
N LYS A 49 3.80 9.11 -20.53
CA LYS A 49 4.58 9.33 -19.30
C LYS A 49 5.08 10.77 -19.11
N ARG A 50 4.74 11.71 -19.99
CA ARG A 50 5.24 13.09 -19.97
C ARG A 50 4.75 13.98 -18.82
N LEU A 51 3.81 13.52 -17.99
CA LEU A 51 3.17 14.37 -16.97
C LEU A 51 3.82 14.34 -15.58
N LEU A 52 4.74 13.40 -15.29
CA LEU A 52 5.24 13.19 -13.91
C LEU A 52 6.76 13.23 -13.73
N SER A 53 7.53 13.41 -14.80
CA SER A 53 8.99 13.30 -14.72
C SER A 53 9.69 14.30 -15.63
N GLY A 54 10.61 15.06 -15.04
CA GLY A 54 11.57 15.89 -15.76
C GLY A 54 12.35 15.10 -16.81
N GLU A 55 12.87 15.83 -17.80
CA GLU A 55 13.34 15.35 -19.11
C GLU A 55 14.30 14.15 -19.07
N GLY A 56 13.97 13.12 -19.86
CA GLY A 56 14.83 11.97 -20.18
C GLY A 56 14.00 10.73 -20.60
N PRO A 57 14.57 9.79 -21.38
CA PRO A 57 13.93 8.50 -21.62
C PRO A 57 13.90 7.71 -20.31
N ILE A 58 12.71 7.39 -19.82
CA ILE A 58 12.50 6.61 -18.61
C ILE A 58 12.20 5.18 -19.06
N ASP A 59 13.07 4.24 -18.71
CA ASP A 59 12.68 2.84 -18.61
C ASP A 59 11.44 2.82 -17.71
N PRO A 60 10.25 2.43 -18.21
CA PRO A 60 9.01 2.63 -17.49
C PRO A 60 9.04 2.05 -16.08
N GLY A 61 9.94 1.10 -15.80
CA GLY A 61 9.95 0.35 -14.57
C GLY A 61 8.68 -0.48 -14.46
N GLY A 62 8.84 -1.76 -14.18
CA GLY A 62 7.70 -2.63 -13.91
C GLY A 62 7.28 -2.52 -12.46
N VAL A 63 6.03 -2.89 -12.20
CA VAL A 63 5.67 -3.36 -10.86
C VAL A 63 6.53 -4.59 -10.55
N VAL A 64 7.35 -4.52 -9.50
CA VAL A 64 8.23 -5.63 -9.10
C VAL A 64 7.57 -6.36 -7.95
N TRP A 65 6.84 -7.42 -8.28
CA TRP A 65 6.20 -8.27 -7.29
C TRP A 65 7.25 -9.10 -6.54
N PRO A 66 7.22 -9.16 -5.20
CA PRO A 66 8.01 -10.14 -4.47
C PRO A 66 7.59 -11.56 -4.88
N GLU A 67 8.54 -12.46 -5.13
CA GLU A 67 8.28 -13.78 -5.74
C GLU A 67 7.22 -14.61 -4.98
N ASP A 68 7.25 -14.56 -3.64
CA ASP A 68 6.33 -15.32 -2.78
C ASP A 68 5.14 -14.50 -2.24
N ALA A 69 4.94 -13.26 -2.72
CA ALA A 69 3.86 -12.41 -2.23
C ALA A 69 2.49 -12.93 -2.70
N LYS A 70 1.65 -13.33 -1.74
CA LYS A 70 0.28 -13.79 -1.98
C LYS A 70 -0.78 -12.73 -1.70
N SER A 71 -0.48 -11.82 -0.78
CA SER A 71 -1.42 -10.80 -0.31
C SER A 71 -0.72 -9.46 -0.18
N ALA A 72 -1.46 -8.38 -0.44
CA ALA A 72 -1.07 -7.02 -0.12
C ALA A 72 -1.91 -6.52 1.06
N ILE A 73 -1.23 -6.05 2.12
CA ILE A 73 -1.88 -5.39 3.24
C ILE A 73 -1.92 -3.90 2.92
N VAL A 74 -3.10 -3.31 2.98
CA VAL A 74 -3.31 -1.89 2.71
C VAL A 74 -3.83 -1.23 3.97
N VAL A 75 -3.25 -0.08 4.31
CA VAL A 75 -3.52 0.67 5.53
C VAL A 75 -3.86 2.11 5.16
N ALA A 76 -4.84 2.68 5.82
CA ALA A 76 -5.25 4.07 5.67
C ALA A 76 -5.15 4.82 7.00
N VAL A 77 -4.85 6.12 6.90
CA VAL A 77 -4.87 7.09 7.99
C VAL A 77 -5.84 8.19 7.59
N GLU A 78 -6.67 8.61 8.55
CA GLU A 78 -7.62 9.70 8.36
C GLU A 78 -6.90 11.05 8.50
N HIS A 79 -7.18 11.95 7.57
CA HIS A 79 -6.75 13.34 7.63
C HIS A 79 -7.99 14.21 7.90
N PRO A 80 -8.33 14.45 9.18
CA PRO A 80 -9.51 15.23 9.51
C PRO A 80 -9.31 16.70 9.12
N GLU A 81 -10.41 17.39 8.85
CA GLU A 81 -10.40 18.80 8.39
C GLU A 81 -9.69 19.76 9.35
N ASP A 82 -9.67 19.43 10.64
CA ASP A 82 -9.01 20.22 11.68
C ASP A 82 -7.51 19.94 11.82
N LYS A 83 -6.95 19.02 11.03
CA LYS A 83 -5.50 18.69 10.99
C LYS A 83 -4.92 18.74 9.56
N PRO A 84 -4.99 19.89 8.88
CA PRO A 84 -4.47 20.04 7.52
C PRO A 84 -2.96 19.76 7.41
N GLU A 85 -2.22 19.83 8.52
CA GLU A 85 -0.79 19.53 8.58
C GLU A 85 -0.45 18.08 8.25
N LEU A 86 -1.41 17.16 8.23
CA LEU A 86 -1.14 15.78 7.85
C LEU A 86 -0.88 15.62 6.34
N ASP A 87 -1.36 16.56 5.53
CA ASP A 87 -1.29 16.50 4.06
C ASP A 87 -0.25 17.41 3.42
N TRP A 88 0.22 18.45 4.11
CA TRP A 88 1.19 19.36 3.51
C TRP A 88 2.60 18.76 3.43
N TRP A 89 3.34 19.17 2.41
CA TRP A 89 4.74 18.79 2.28
C TRP A 89 5.60 19.57 3.27
N GLN A 90 6.50 18.87 3.95
CA GLN A 90 7.47 19.45 4.87
C GLN A 90 8.89 19.08 4.43
N ASP A 91 9.70 20.11 4.14
CA ASP A 91 11.08 19.91 3.74
C ASP A 91 11.90 19.23 4.85
N GLY A 92 12.75 18.28 4.44
CA GLY A 92 13.58 17.50 5.35
C GLY A 92 12.83 16.41 6.14
N LEU A 93 11.51 16.30 5.99
CA LEU A 93 10.74 15.21 6.58
C LEU A 93 10.84 13.95 5.70
N ASN A 94 11.29 12.84 6.28
CA ASN A 94 11.23 11.56 5.59
C ASN A 94 9.76 11.27 5.20
N GLY A 95 9.50 10.69 4.03
CA GLY A 95 8.14 10.47 3.56
C GLY A 95 7.32 11.75 3.23
N GLY A 96 7.88 12.94 3.40
CA GLY A 96 7.33 14.17 2.83
C GLY A 96 6.20 14.85 3.58
N THR A 97 5.27 14.09 4.18
CA THR A 97 4.16 14.65 4.97
C THR A 97 4.09 14.02 6.36
N PRO A 98 3.60 14.74 7.39
CA PRO A 98 3.34 14.19 8.70
C PRO A 98 2.37 12.99 8.66
N GLY A 99 1.34 13.01 7.80
CA GLY A 99 0.43 11.87 7.61
C GLY A 99 1.14 10.61 7.09
N ASN A 100 2.10 10.77 6.16
CA ASN A 100 2.88 9.64 5.68
C ASN A 100 3.82 9.08 6.77
N GLN A 101 4.32 9.91 7.68
CA GLN A 101 5.09 9.43 8.84
C GLN A 101 4.26 8.53 9.77
N VAL A 102 2.97 8.85 9.94
CA VAL A 102 2.04 7.98 10.66
C VAL A 102 1.90 6.64 9.94
N LEU A 103 1.67 6.64 8.63
CA LEU A 103 1.59 5.42 7.82
C LEU A 103 2.86 4.55 7.92
N ILE A 104 4.04 5.15 7.78
CA ILE A 104 5.33 4.46 7.90
C ILE A 104 5.46 3.80 9.28
N THR A 105 5.06 4.51 10.33
CA THR A 105 5.12 4.00 11.70
C THR A 105 4.18 2.80 11.89
N ILE A 106 2.94 2.88 11.39
CA ILE A 106 1.98 1.77 11.47
C ILE A 106 2.50 0.55 10.72
N ILE A 107 2.97 0.73 9.48
CA ILE A 107 3.48 -0.36 8.64
C ILE A 107 4.70 -1.03 9.27
N SER A 108 5.62 -0.26 9.87
CA SER A 108 6.78 -0.80 10.57
C SER A 108 6.34 -1.68 11.75
N ARG A 109 5.44 -1.18 12.60
CA ARG A 109 4.94 -1.93 13.76
C ARG A 109 4.20 -3.20 13.36
N LEU A 110 3.38 -3.12 12.30
CA LEU A 110 2.64 -4.26 11.77
C LEU A 110 3.57 -5.33 11.17
N THR A 111 4.62 -4.90 10.46
CA THR A 111 5.67 -5.77 9.94
C THR A 111 6.37 -6.52 11.07
N ASP A 112 6.79 -5.81 12.13
CA ASP A 112 7.46 -6.42 13.27
C ASP A 112 6.54 -7.39 14.02
N TRP A 113 5.26 -7.04 14.18
CA TRP A 113 4.28 -7.93 14.79
C TRP A 113 4.04 -9.19 13.96
N LEU A 114 3.86 -9.06 12.65
CA LEU A 114 3.70 -10.21 11.74
C LEU A 114 4.90 -11.14 11.78
N ARG A 115 6.11 -10.58 11.78
CA ARG A 115 7.34 -11.38 11.89
C ARG A 115 7.44 -12.07 13.24
N ASN A 116 7.36 -11.31 14.34
CA ASN A 116 7.72 -11.81 15.66
C ASN A 116 6.62 -12.67 16.31
N GLU A 117 5.34 -12.35 16.07
CA GLU A 117 4.22 -13.05 16.71
C GLU A 117 3.51 -14.05 15.79
N LYS A 118 3.57 -13.85 14.47
CA LYS A 118 2.88 -14.70 13.50
C LYS A 118 3.82 -15.50 12.59
N GLY A 119 5.11 -15.19 12.59
CA GLY A 119 6.11 -15.88 11.77
C GLY A 119 5.99 -15.60 10.27
N TYR A 120 5.38 -14.48 9.88
CA TYR A 120 5.26 -14.06 8.48
C TYR A 120 6.27 -12.97 8.16
N GLU A 121 7.01 -13.15 7.06
CA GLU A 121 7.82 -12.08 6.48
C GLU A 121 6.97 -11.19 5.58
N THR A 122 7.23 -9.88 5.65
CA THR A 122 6.60 -8.88 4.80
C THR A 122 7.66 -8.03 4.10
N LYS A 123 7.34 -7.56 2.89
CA LYS A 123 8.21 -6.66 2.14
C LYS A 123 7.46 -5.35 1.90
N GLY A 124 8.06 -4.24 2.35
CA GLY A 124 7.57 -2.91 2.02
C GLY A 124 7.73 -2.64 0.52
N LEU A 125 6.70 -2.05 -0.08
CA LEU A 125 6.72 -1.66 -1.49
C LEU A 125 7.01 -0.15 -1.62
N PRO A 126 7.82 0.27 -2.60
CA PRO A 126 8.01 1.69 -2.89
C PRO A 126 6.70 2.36 -3.32
N TYR A 127 6.58 3.66 -3.10
CA TYR A 127 5.45 4.45 -3.57
C TYR A 127 5.42 4.58 -5.10
N HIS A 128 6.59 4.75 -5.71
CA HIS A 128 6.71 4.97 -7.15
C HIS A 128 6.67 3.65 -7.93
N ILE A 129 5.80 3.58 -8.93
CA ILE A 129 5.68 2.42 -9.83
C ILE A 129 7.01 2.14 -10.52
N GLU A 130 7.70 3.18 -11.00
CA GLU A 130 9.01 3.03 -11.66
C GLU A 130 10.11 2.45 -10.74
N LYS A 131 9.90 2.45 -9.42
CA LYS A 131 10.82 1.84 -8.44
C LYS A 131 10.35 0.46 -7.98
N GLY A 132 9.33 -0.12 -8.61
CA GLY A 132 8.75 -1.41 -8.22
C GLY A 132 7.54 -1.31 -7.29
N GLY A 133 6.95 -0.12 -7.15
CA GLY A 133 5.69 0.09 -6.43
C GLY A 133 4.47 -0.50 -7.15
N ILE A 134 3.32 -0.50 -6.48
CA ILE A 134 2.02 -0.94 -7.02
C ILE A 134 1.03 0.21 -7.12
N PHE A 135 -0.03 0.06 -7.92
CA PHE A 135 -1.11 1.04 -8.00
C PHE A 135 -1.94 1.06 -6.71
N LEU A 136 -1.65 2.03 -5.84
CA LEU A 136 -2.22 2.10 -4.49
C LEU A 136 -3.75 2.24 -4.48
N LYS A 137 -4.33 2.95 -5.44
CA LYS A 137 -5.79 3.14 -5.53
C LYS A 137 -6.51 1.83 -5.88
N ASP A 138 -6.03 1.10 -6.88
CA ASP A 138 -6.52 -0.24 -7.21
C ASP A 138 -6.37 -1.18 -6.01
N ALA A 139 -5.21 -1.15 -5.34
CA ALA A 139 -4.96 -1.93 -4.13
C ALA A 139 -5.97 -1.62 -3.01
N ALA A 140 -6.26 -0.35 -2.78
CA ALA A 140 -7.23 0.07 -1.76
C ALA A 140 -8.65 -0.40 -2.07
N VAL A 141 -9.11 -0.27 -3.32
CA VAL A 141 -10.43 -0.77 -3.74
C VAL A 141 -10.52 -2.28 -3.57
N MET A 142 -9.53 -3.02 -4.06
CA MET A 142 -9.52 -4.48 -3.98
C MET A 142 -9.36 -5.01 -2.55
N ALA A 143 -8.79 -4.21 -1.65
CA ALA A 143 -8.74 -4.47 -0.22
C ALA A 143 -10.05 -4.11 0.51
N GLY A 144 -11.07 -3.61 -0.20
CA GLY A 144 -12.37 -3.25 0.35
C GLY A 144 -12.41 -1.90 1.06
N MET A 145 -11.42 -1.02 0.84
CA MET A 145 -11.31 0.25 1.54
C MET A 145 -12.02 1.43 0.83
N GLY A 146 -12.67 1.19 -0.31
CA GLY A 146 -13.42 2.21 -1.03
C GLY A 146 -13.78 1.80 -2.46
N CYS A 147 -14.16 2.79 -3.26
CA CYS A 147 -14.48 2.65 -4.69
C CYS A 147 -13.80 3.77 -5.50
N ILE A 148 -13.66 3.57 -6.81
CA ILE A 148 -13.16 4.55 -7.79
C ILE A 148 -14.30 4.93 -8.73
#